data_AF-A0A8T4I9Q3-F1
#
_entry.id   AF-A0A8T4I9Q3-F1
#
_cell.length_a   1.000
_cell.length_b   1.000
_cell.length_c   1.000
_cell.angle_alpha   90.00
_cell.angle_beta   90.00
_cell.angle_gamma   90.00
#
_symmetry.space_group_name_H-M   'P 1'
#
loop_
_entity.id
_entity.type
_entity.pdbx_description
1 polymer ?
#
loop_
_entity_poly.entity_id
_entity_poly.type
_entity_poly.pdbx_seq_one_letter_code
_entity_poly.pdbx_strand_id
1 'polypeptide(L)'
;MARPRRPIAERDLVRRAAGDIGSAKARAQRLASRVARETLAAVDRDPGERIFDLLRTYDDDPVRALATSADIDTAALVRAARLARLEARGFRRLLPAEAMTEDEAVCAEVGQRLAERYRRHLSGNRK
;
A
#
# COMPACT_ATOMS: atom_id res chain seq x y z
N MET A 1 -15.28 23.39 6.09
CA MET A 1 -14.40 22.69 5.13
C MET A 1 -14.98 21.32 4.82
N ALA A 2 -15.39 21.07 3.57
CA ALA A 2 -15.97 19.79 3.16
C ALA A 2 -14.90 18.69 3.17
N ARG A 3 -15.15 17.58 3.88
CA ARG A 3 -14.29 16.39 3.80
C ARG A 3 -14.31 15.91 2.33
N PRO A 4 -13.16 15.71 1.67
CA PRO A 4 -13.14 15.15 0.33
C PRO A 4 -13.91 13.81 0.32
N ARG A 5 -14.87 13.68 -0.59
CA ARG A 5 -15.60 12.43 -0.80
C ARG A 5 -14.55 11.36 -1.13
N ARG A 6 -14.54 10.28 -0.36
CA ARG A 6 -13.64 9.15 -0.65
C ARG A 6 -13.96 8.63 -2.05
N PRO A 7 -12.95 8.35 -2.90
CA PRO A 7 -13.20 7.80 -4.23
C PRO A 7 -14.02 6.51 -4.11
N ILE A 8 -15.13 6.43 -4.84
CA ILE A 8 -16.00 5.24 -4.85
C ILE A 8 -15.18 4.01 -5.32
N ALA A 9 -14.26 4.23 -6.26
CA ALA A 9 -13.34 3.22 -6.79
C ALA A 9 -12.48 2.55 -5.71
N GLU A 10 -11.90 3.31 -4.77
CA GLU A 10 -11.07 2.74 -3.69
C GLU A 10 -11.87 1.80 -2.80
N ARG A 11 -13.10 2.19 -2.41
CA ARG A 11 -13.95 1.36 -1.56
C ARG A 11 -14.26 0.02 -2.21
N ASP A 12 -14.55 0.02 -3.51
CA ASP A 12 -14.91 -1.18 -4.25
C ASP A 12 -13.68 -2.08 -4.45
N LEU A 13 -12.52 -1.51 -4.78
CA LEU A 13 -11.26 -2.24 -4.85
C LEU A 13 -10.90 -2.89 -3.51
N VAL A 14 -11.00 -2.14 -2.40
CA VAL A 14 -10.74 -2.67 -1.06
C VAL A 14 -11.68 -3.83 -0.73
N ARG A 15 -12.96 -3.74 -1.10
CA ARG A 15 -13.92 -4.81 -0.85
C ARG A 15 -13.63 -6.05 -1.68
N ARG A 16 -13.34 -5.88 -2.98
CA ARG A 16 -12.96 -6.98 -3.89
C ARG A 16 -11.67 -7.66 -3.43
N ALA A 17 -10.67 -6.88 -3.03
CA ALA A 17 -9.36 -7.40 -2.64
C ALA A 17 -9.29 -8.00 -1.23
N ALA A 18 -10.10 -7.51 -0.28
CA ALA A 18 -10.05 -7.95 1.12
C ALA A 18 -10.64 -9.35 1.35
N GLY A 19 -11.48 -9.83 0.43
CA GLY A 19 -12.25 -11.06 0.55
C GLY A 19 -13.23 -11.06 1.73
N ASP A 20 -13.82 -12.22 2.03
CA ASP A 20 -14.94 -12.34 2.97
C ASP A 20 -14.60 -13.07 4.27
N ILE A 21 -13.41 -13.65 4.38
CA ILE A 21 -13.03 -14.47 5.53
C ILE A 21 -12.46 -13.61 6.67
N GLY A 22 -13.09 -13.71 7.84
CA GLY A 22 -12.61 -13.13 9.10
C GLY A 22 -13.06 -11.68 9.36
N SER A 23 -12.65 -11.15 10.52
CA SER A 23 -13.08 -9.81 10.96
C SER A 23 -12.62 -8.71 10.00
N ALA A 24 -13.36 -7.59 9.93
CA ALA A 24 -12.98 -6.44 9.12
C ALA A 24 -11.56 -5.91 9.46
N LYS A 25 -11.15 -6.02 10.73
CA LYS A 25 -9.80 -5.68 11.18
C LYS A 25 -8.74 -6.61 10.56
N ALA A 26 -8.94 -7.92 10.68
CA ALA A 26 -7.99 -8.91 10.15
C ALA A 26 -7.89 -8.84 8.61
N ARG A 27 -9.03 -8.65 7.93
CA ARG A 27 -9.09 -8.45 6.48
C ARG A 27 -8.32 -7.20 6.03
N ALA A 28 -8.59 -6.07 6.68
CA ALA A 28 -7.89 -4.82 6.39
C ALA A 28 -6.37 -4.94 6.60
N GLN A 29 -5.94 -5.61 7.66
CA GLN A 29 -4.51 -5.84 7.94
C GLN A 29 -3.85 -6.68 6.84
N ARG A 30 -4.44 -7.83 6.47
CA ARG A 30 -3.88 -8.68 5.41
C ARG A 30 -3.80 -7.95 4.07
N LEU A 31 -4.87 -7.25 3.69
CA LEU A 31 -4.89 -6.47 2.45
C LEU A 31 -3.82 -5.38 2.47
N ALA A 32 -3.75 -4.61 3.57
CA ALA A 32 -2.80 -3.52 3.72
C ALA A 32 -1.34 -3.99 3.64
N SER A 33 -1.00 -5.11 4.30
CA SER A 33 0.34 -5.68 4.21
C SER A 33 0.69 -6.11 2.79
N ARG A 34 -0.27 -6.68 2.05
CA ARG A 34 -0.05 -7.08 0.65
C ARG A 34 0.13 -5.86 -0.26
N VAL A 35 -0.71 -4.83 -0.11
CA VAL A 35 -0.59 -3.58 -0.87
C VAL A 35 0.72 -2.86 -0.58
N ALA A 36 1.17 -2.79 0.68
CA ALA A 36 2.42 -2.16 1.05
C ALA A 36 3.63 -2.84 0.38
N ARG A 37 3.68 -4.18 0.39
CA ARG A 37 4.74 -4.96 -0.28
C ARG A 37 4.72 -4.79 -1.80
N GLU A 38 3.54 -4.85 -2.41
CA GLU A 38 3.40 -4.64 -3.86
C GLU A 38 3.84 -3.22 -4.26
N THR A 39 3.50 -2.22 -3.44
CA THR A 39 3.91 -0.84 -3.66
C THR A 39 5.42 -0.67 -3.52
N LEU A 40 6.04 -1.29 -2.52
CA LEU A 40 7.49 -1.27 -2.34
C LEU A 40 8.20 -1.86 -3.57
N ALA A 41 7.76 -3.05 -4.01
CA ALA A 41 8.29 -3.69 -5.21
C ALA A 41 8.10 -2.82 -6.47
N ALA A 42 6.96 -2.14 -6.60
CA ALA A 42 6.71 -1.22 -7.71
C ALA A 42 7.58 0.05 -7.66
N VAL A 43 7.98 0.51 -6.46
CA VAL A 43 8.87 1.65 -6.27
C VAL A 43 10.31 1.30 -6.64
N ASP A 44 10.74 0.07 -6.35
CA ASP A 44 12.11 -0.43 -6.61
C ASP A 44 12.32 -0.94 -8.03
N ARG A 45 11.24 -1.15 -8.77
CA ARG A 45 11.28 -1.62 -10.15
C ARG A 45 11.99 -0.61 -11.07
N ASP A 46 12.75 -1.13 -12.02
CA ASP A 46 13.43 -0.32 -13.04
C ASP A 46 12.40 0.51 -13.84
N PRO A 47 12.68 1.79 -14.16
CA PRO A 47 11.79 2.62 -14.96
C PRO A 47 11.35 2.00 -16.30
N GLY A 48 12.20 1.21 -16.94
CA GLY A 48 11.89 0.52 -18.20
C GLY A 48 10.87 -0.61 -18.02
N GLU A 49 10.92 -1.33 -16.91
CA GLU A 49 9.94 -2.39 -16.57
C GLU A 49 8.57 -1.80 -16.20
N ARG A 50 8.55 -0.58 -15.66
CA ARG A 50 7.32 0.13 -15.30
C ARG A 50 6.40 0.42 -16.50
N ILE A 51 6.99 0.62 -17.68
CA ILE A 51 6.24 0.82 -18.94
C ILE A 51 5.51 -0.48 -19.32
N PHE A 52 6.16 -1.64 -19.19
CA PHE A 52 5.54 -2.92 -19.50
C PHE A 52 4.38 -3.25 -18.56
N ASP A 53 4.45 -2.88 -17.28
CA ASP A 53 3.35 -3.05 -16.33
C ASP A 53 2.16 -2.11 -16.62
N LEU A 54 2.43 -0.87 -17.02
CA LEU A 54 1.38 0.06 -17.48
C LEU A 54 0.70 -0.44 -18.76
N LEU A 55 1.41 -1.19 -19.60
CA LEU A 55 0.82 -1.88 -20.75
C LEU A 55 0.08 -3.17 -20.34
N ARG A 56 0.49 -3.79 -19.22
CA ARG A 56 -0.16 -4.95 -18.59
C ARG A 56 -1.39 -4.60 -17.74
N THR A 57 -1.78 -3.32 -17.65
CA THR A 57 -2.96 -2.81 -16.90
C THR A 57 -4.31 -3.37 -17.40
N TYR A 58 -4.30 -4.35 -18.29
CA TYR A 58 -5.44 -5.23 -18.57
C TYR A 58 -5.64 -6.34 -17.52
N ASP A 59 -4.72 -6.51 -16.56
CA ASP A 59 -4.93 -7.41 -15.42
C ASP A 59 -5.78 -6.74 -14.34
N ASP A 60 -7.01 -7.24 -14.15
CA ASP A 60 -8.00 -6.84 -13.15
C ASP A 60 -7.58 -7.18 -11.68
N ASP A 61 -6.28 -7.11 -11.34
CA ASP A 61 -5.82 -7.35 -9.96
C ASP A 61 -6.10 -6.13 -9.06
N PRO A 62 -7.07 -6.21 -8.13
CA PRO A 62 -7.43 -5.07 -7.30
C PRO A 62 -6.32 -4.67 -6.32
N VAL A 63 -5.36 -5.54 -6.00
CA VAL A 63 -4.21 -5.19 -5.14
C VAL A 63 -3.22 -4.33 -5.90
N ARG A 64 -2.92 -4.67 -7.15
CA ARG A 64 -2.06 -3.84 -8.02
C ARG A 64 -2.68 -2.49 -8.29
N ALA A 65 -3.99 -2.45 -8.53
CA ALA A 65 -4.73 -1.20 -8.68
C ALA A 65 -4.63 -0.32 -7.41
N LEU A 66 -4.75 -0.91 -6.22
CA LEU A 66 -4.57 -0.18 -4.94
C LEU A 66 -3.13 0.29 -4.71
N ALA A 67 -2.13 -0.51 -5.11
CA ALA A 67 -0.72 -0.17 -4.96
C ALA A 67 -0.29 1.01 -5.87
N THR A 68 -0.92 1.12 -7.04
CA THR A 68 -0.60 2.13 -8.07
C THR A 68 -1.59 3.30 -8.12
N SER A 69 -2.64 3.27 -7.28
CA SER A 69 -3.67 4.31 -7.25
C SER A 69 -3.12 5.68 -6.85
N ALA A 70 -3.33 6.67 -7.72
CA ALA A 70 -2.97 8.07 -7.47
C ALA A 70 -3.79 8.72 -6.35
N ASP A 71 -4.99 8.19 -6.03
CA ASP A 71 -5.88 8.77 -5.02
C ASP A 71 -5.41 8.51 -3.57
N ILE A 72 -4.66 7.42 -3.37
CA ILE A 72 -4.12 7.02 -2.07
C ILE A 72 -2.67 7.47 -1.93
N ASP A 73 -1.97 7.59 -3.07
CA ASP A 73 -0.53 7.82 -3.20
C ASP A 73 0.30 6.96 -2.25
N THR A 74 0.04 5.65 -2.29
CA THR A 74 0.74 4.65 -1.48
C THR A 74 2.26 4.70 -1.73
N ALA A 75 2.68 5.05 -2.95
CA ALA A 75 4.07 5.20 -3.32
C ALA A 75 4.74 6.35 -2.56
N ALA A 76 4.08 7.51 -2.43
CA ALA A 76 4.59 8.60 -1.59
C ALA A 76 4.68 8.20 -0.12
N LEU A 77 3.72 7.44 0.41
CA LEU A 77 3.79 6.92 1.79
C LEU A 77 5.02 6.03 2.00
N VAL A 78 5.31 5.13 1.07
CA VAL A 78 6.51 4.27 1.10
C VAL A 78 7.79 5.10 1.04
N ARG A 79 7.89 6.05 0.11
CA ARG A 79 9.06 6.93 -0.03
C ARG A 79 9.30 7.78 1.21
N ALA A 80 8.23 8.35 1.78
CA ALA A 80 8.31 9.16 2.99
C ALA A 80 8.77 8.33 4.20
N ALA A 81 8.24 7.11 4.37
CA ALA A 81 8.67 6.22 5.44
C ALA A 81 10.14 5.81 5.29
N ARG A 82 10.59 5.44 4.08
CA ARG A 82 12.02 5.15 3.82
C ARG A 82 12.91 6.34 4.14
N LEU A 83 12.53 7.54 3.71
CA LEU A 83 13.28 8.76 3.97
C LEU A 83 13.41 9.04 5.47
N ALA A 84 12.31 8.96 6.22
CA ALA A 84 12.32 9.21 7.67
C ALA A 84 13.23 8.21 8.42
N ARG A 85 13.24 6.95 8.00
CA ARG A 85 14.11 5.91 8.59
C ARG A 85 15.58 6.12 8.24
N LEU A 86 15.87 6.52 7.00
CA LEU A 86 17.21 6.86 6.58
C LEU A 86 17.75 8.10 7.31
N GLU A 87 16.91 9.12 7.50
CA GLU A 87 17.21 10.32 8.28
C GLU A 87 17.50 9.98 9.75
N ALA A 88 16.67 9.15 10.39
CA ALA A 88 16.87 8.69 11.76
C ALA A 88 18.21 7.95 11.97
N ARG A 89 18.80 7.41 10.89
CA ARG A 89 20.12 6.75 10.90
C ARG A 89 21.27 7.69 10.56
N GLY A 90 21.00 8.96 10.30
CA GLY A 90 21.98 9.96 9.87
C GLY A 90 22.40 9.80 8.41
N PHE A 91 21.49 9.36 7.53
CA PHE A 91 21.74 9.17 6.10
C PHE A 91 22.85 8.18 5.74
N ARG A 92 23.22 7.31 6.68
CA ARG A 92 24.21 6.26 6.44
C ARG A 92 23.69 5.24 5.44
N ARG A 93 24.55 4.88 4.48
CA ARG A 93 24.25 3.84 3.49
C ARG A 93 23.93 2.53 4.19
N LEU A 94 22.86 1.88 3.74
CA LEU A 94 22.45 0.57 4.24
C LEU A 94 23.31 -0.54 3.64
N LEU A 95 23.73 -1.48 4.48
CA LEU A 95 24.25 -2.76 4.02
C LEU A 95 23.09 -3.62 3.49
N PRO A 96 23.33 -4.58 2.56
CA PRO A 96 22.27 -5.40 1.99
C PRO A 96 21.39 -6.12 3.03
N ALA A 97 21.99 -6.63 4.11
CA ALA A 97 21.26 -7.29 5.20
C ALA A 97 20.36 -6.32 5.99
N GLU A 98 20.78 -5.06 6.13
CA GLU A 98 19.99 -4.03 6.80
C GLU A 98 18.84 -3.56 5.92
N ALA A 99 19.06 -3.46 4.60
CA ALA A 99 18.04 -3.02 3.64
C ALA A 99 16.77 -3.90 3.71
N MET A 100 16.91 -5.22 3.81
CA MET A 100 15.76 -6.13 3.97
C MET A 100 14.97 -5.82 5.25
N THR A 101 15.68 -5.61 6.37
CA THR A 101 15.05 -5.30 7.66
C THR A 101 14.32 -3.95 7.63
N GLU A 102 14.95 -2.95 7.00
CA GLU A 102 14.35 -1.63 6.83
C GLU A 102 13.10 -1.69 5.95
N ASP A 103 13.13 -2.48 4.88
CA ASP A 103 12.00 -2.67 3.97
C ASP A 103 10.81 -3.37 4.64
N GLU A 104 11.06 -4.37 5.48
CA GLU A 104 10.04 -5.00 6.32
C GLU A 104 9.41 -3.99 7.28
N ALA A 105 10.24 -3.14 7.90
CA ALA A 105 9.78 -2.11 8.82
C ALA A 105 8.95 -1.02 8.11
N VAL A 106 9.35 -0.61 6.90
CA VAL A 106 8.58 0.31 6.05
C VAL A 106 7.24 -0.31 5.67
N CYS A 107 7.22 -1.58 5.24
CA CYS A 107 5.99 -2.29 4.93
C CYS A 107 5.05 -2.38 6.13
N ALA A 108 5.59 -2.63 7.33
CA ALA A 108 4.81 -2.69 8.56
C ALA A 108 4.18 -1.33 8.90
N GLU A 109 4.96 -0.24 8.82
CA GLU A 109 4.48 1.12 9.10
C GLU A 109 3.39 1.56 8.11
N VAL A 110 3.66 1.45 6.80
CA VAL A 110 2.71 1.79 5.75
C VAL A 110 1.48 0.89 5.83
N GLY A 111 1.68 -0.41 6.07
CA GLY A 111 0.61 -1.38 6.27
C GLY A 111 -0.32 -1.03 7.43
N GLN A 112 0.19 -0.52 8.55
CA GLN A 112 -0.66 -0.05 9.66
C GLN A 112 -1.55 1.13 9.25
N ARG A 113 -0.98 2.13 8.56
CA ARG A 113 -1.72 3.31 8.08
C ARG A 113 -2.82 2.91 7.08
N LEU A 114 -2.48 2.05 6.13
CA LEU A 114 -3.42 1.50 5.14
C LEU A 114 -4.49 0.64 5.81
N ALA A 115 -4.15 -0.20 6.78
CA ALA A 115 -5.10 -1.06 7.48
C ALA A 115 -6.16 -0.24 8.21
N GLU A 116 -5.76 0.86 8.86
CA GLU A 116 -6.72 1.75 9.51
C GLU A 116 -7.69 2.37 8.50
N ARG A 117 -7.17 2.83 7.36
CA ARG A 117 -7.97 3.37 6.25
C ARG A 117 -8.94 2.32 5.70
N TYR A 118 -8.44 1.16 5.29
CA TYR A 118 -9.22 0.06 4.71
C TYR A 118 -10.29 -0.46 5.66
N ARG A 119 -9.99 -0.55 6.96
CA ARG A 119 -10.98 -0.92 7.98
C ARG A 119 -12.21 -0.01 7.93
N ARG A 120 -12.04 1.30 7.71
CA ARG A 120 -13.16 2.24 7.60
C ARG A 120 -14.05 1.96 6.37
N HIS A 121 -13.53 1.28 5.33
CA HIS A 121 -14.31 0.85 4.16
C HIS A 121 -15.02 -0.49 4.37
N LEU A 122 -14.48 -1.35 5.24
CA LEU A 122 -15.03 -2.67 5.54
C LEU A 122 -16.02 -2.68 6.71
N SER A 123 -15.82 -1.84 7.74
CA SER A 123 -16.65 -1.80 8.94
C SER A 123 -18.03 -1.15 8.76
N GLY A 124 -18.29 -0.52 7.60
CA GLY A 124 -19.55 0.18 7.30
C GLY A 124 -20.71 -0.71 6.85
N ASN A 125 -20.61 -2.03 6.94
CA ASN A 125 -21.69 -2.97 6.63
C ASN A 125 -22.25 -3.61 7.92
N ARG A 126 -23.18 -2.91 8.57
CA ARG A 126 -24.33 -3.56 9.19
C ARG A 126 -25.53 -3.21 8.31
N LYS A 127 -25.89 -4.11 7.40
CA LYS A 127 -27.22 -4.24 6.84
C LYS A 127 -27.54 -5.72 6.85
#